data_AF-A0A931WXN0-F1
#
_entry.id   AF-A0A931WXN0-F1
#
_cell.length_a   1.000
_cell.length_b   1.000
_cell.length_c   1.000
_cell.angle_alpha   90.00
_cell.angle_beta   90.00
_cell.angle_gamma   90.00
#
_symmetry.space_group_name_H-M   'P 1'
#
loop_
_entity.id
_entity.type
_entity.pdbx_description
1 polymer ?
#
loop_
_entity_poly.entity_id
_entity_poly.type
_entity_poly.pdbx_seq_one_letter_code
_entity_poly.pdbx_strand_id
1 'polypeptide(L)'
;MHRAVETGEQCDDGNNISGDGCSAICTIETTGVVGDGVLNIGEECDDGNTVSGDGCSSSGTIETIPGSDLENSVIAAGQNLADAQQAVTDAEAALGEAQRGGNPEEIAEAEAALEAARLQEEVSYQTWDDLQTRLAAAEDAVADYSAPAGPVLANVCTFPLQPTFSWSFSDPDSGDAQSSFQVQVSTQPNFNDQFIVVDSGKINSSVSAYTVNAAHLIGDGIEFNDKYYWRVRVWDSNDEMSEWAEGPRFDTPRHAYPSSAFIYSPQVPTVGGIVSFFDRSASAEGTSISQWRWRFMDAIPSVSYLQNPDSIFQSSGIKPIWLEVTDSDDLMCPSLPQSIRLITAPEFREI
;
A
#
# COMPACT_ATOMS: atom_id res chain seq x y z
N MET A 1 -22.40 -2.41 39.46
CA MET A 1 -22.78 -1.31 38.57
C MET A 1 -24.15 -1.67 38.01
N HIS A 2 -25.10 -0.75 38.12
CA HIS A 2 -26.43 -0.89 37.52
C HIS A 2 -26.33 -0.54 36.03
N ARG A 3 -27.37 -0.81 35.24
CA ARG A 3 -27.47 -0.42 33.82
C ARG A 3 -28.68 0.50 33.65
N ALA A 4 -28.77 1.53 34.48
CA ALA A 4 -29.93 2.41 34.53
C ALA A 4 -29.52 3.79 35.09
N VAL A 5 -29.66 4.82 34.25
CA VAL A 5 -29.35 6.22 34.59
C VAL A 5 -30.14 6.68 35.82
N GLU A 6 -29.44 7.04 36.90
CA GLU A 6 -30.05 7.48 38.16
C GLU A 6 -30.23 9.02 38.23
N THR A 7 -30.92 9.50 39.28
CA THR A 7 -31.22 10.94 39.44
C THR A 7 -29.93 11.71 39.76
N GLY A 8 -29.38 12.40 38.75
CA GLY A 8 -28.13 13.16 38.85
C GLY A 8 -27.06 12.74 37.82
N GLU A 9 -27.27 11.62 37.13
CA GLU A 9 -26.40 11.11 36.06
C GLU A 9 -26.91 11.54 34.68
N GLN A 10 -26.01 11.78 33.73
CA GLN A 10 -26.35 12.14 32.35
C GLN A 10 -26.34 10.93 31.41
N CYS A 11 -25.60 9.86 31.76
CA CYS A 11 -25.51 8.58 31.07
C CYS A 11 -25.14 7.49 32.08
N ASP A 12 -25.27 6.22 31.70
CA ASP A 12 -24.79 5.04 32.43
C ASP A 12 -24.56 3.92 31.40
N ASP A 13 -23.30 3.62 31.08
CA ASP A 13 -22.89 2.54 30.19
C ASP A 13 -22.57 1.22 30.95
N GLY A 14 -22.92 1.18 32.23
CA GLY A 14 -22.80 0.02 33.09
C GLY A 14 -21.38 -0.27 33.56
N ASN A 15 -20.43 0.65 33.33
CA ASN A 15 -19.08 0.52 33.85
C ASN A 15 -18.46 1.88 34.29
N ASN A 16 -17.20 1.89 34.73
CA ASN A 16 -16.49 3.10 35.21
C ASN A 16 -15.21 3.37 34.39
N ILE A 17 -15.18 2.88 33.15
CA ILE A 17 -14.16 3.24 32.18
C ILE A 17 -14.54 4.63 31.66
N SER A 18 -13.55 5.41 31.27
CA SER A 18 -13.76 6.70 30.62
C SER A 18 -13.29 6.57 29.18
N GLY A 19 -14.02 7.17 28.26
CA GLY A 19 -13.80 7.11 26.82
C GLY A 19 -14.69 6.10 26.07
N ASP A 20 -15.64 5.44 26.72
CA ASP A 20 -16.56 4.45 26.13
C ASP A 20 -18.01 4.92 26.05
N GLY A 21 -18.24 6.23 26.24
CA GLY A 21 -19.53 6.88 25.99
C GLY A 21 -20.21 7.39 27.26
N CYS A 22 -19.79 6.92 28.43
CA CYS A 22 -20.14 7.53 29.70
C CYS A 22 -18.95 7.58 30.65
N SER A 23 -18.58 8.78 31.10
CA SER A 23 -17.44 8.91 32.00
C SER A 23 -17.67 8.19 33.32
N ALA A 24 -16.58 7.87 34.02
CA ALA A 24 -16.62 7.28 35.36
C ALA A 24 -17.33 8.14 36.44
N ILE A 25 -17.70 9.39 36.12
CA ILE A 25 -18.53 10.28 36.96
C ILE A 25 -19.94 10.49 36.38
N CYS A 26 -20.36 9.63 35.46
CA CYS A 26 -21.67 9.55 34.84
C CYS A 26 -22.10 10.83 34.10
N THR A 27 -21.15 11.56 33.51
CA THR A 27 -21.42 12.62 32.54
C THR A 27 -21.18 12.13 31.12
N ILE A 28 -22.05 12.52 30.17
CA ILE A 28 -21.88 12.16 28.74
C ILE A 28 -20.53 12.71 28.29
N GLU A 29 -19.71 11.84 27.73
CA GLU A 29 -18.41 12.20 27.17
C GLU A 29 -18.64 12.76 25.76
N THR A 30 -19.01 14.04 25.67
CA THR A 30 -19.13 14.74 24.38
C THR A 30 -17.81 15.38 24.00
N THR A 31 -17.15 14.81 23.00
CA THR A 31 -16.87 15.44 21.69
C THR A 31 -16.23 14.39 20.78
N GLY A 32 -17.02 13.78 19.89
CA GLY A 32 -16.46 13.04 18.75
C GLY A 32 -15.57 14.00 17.95
N VAL A 33 -14.32 13.61 17.76
CA VAL A 33 -13.35 14.38 16.99
C VAL A 33 -13.31 13.74 15.61
N VAL A 34 -14.06 14.33 14.69
CA VAL A 34 -14.01 13.92 13.29
C VAL A 34 -12.57 14.00 12.82
N GLY A 35 -12.11 12.95 12.16
CA GLY A 35 -10.80 12.82 11.60
C GLY A 35 -9.75 12.21 12.51
N ASP A 36 -10.16 11.50 13.57
CA ASP A 36 -9.25 10.75 14.43
C ASP A 36 -9.12 9.27 14.04
N GLY A 37 -9.88 8.83 13.03
CA GLY A 37 -9.86 7.49 12.45
C GLY A 37 -10.82 6.54 13.17
N VAL A 38 -11.66 7.04 14.07
CA VAL A 38 -12.60 6.26 14.87
C VAL A 38 -13.99 6.84 14.71
N LEU A 39 -14.96 6.01 14.32
CA LEU A 39 -16.35 6.42 14.24
C LEU A 39 -16.92 6.65 15.64
N ASN A 40 -16.98 7.90 16.08
CA ASN A 40 -17.46 8.28 17.40
C ASN A 40 -18.98 8.47 17.43
N ILE A 41 -19.56 8.44 18.63
CA ILE A 41 -21.00 8.65 18.81
C ILE A 41 -21.39 10.09 18.41
N GLY A 42 -22.19 10.21 17.35
CA GLY A 42 -22.60 11.49 16.76
C GLY A 42 -22.00 11.79 15.39
N GLU A 43 -21.06 10.95 14.92
CA GLU A 43 -20.50 10.98 13.58
C GLU A 43 -21.22 9.93 12.70
N GLU A 44 -21.50 10.26 11.44
CA GLU A 44 -22.02 9.32 10.44
C GLU A 44 -20.88 8.58 9.72
N CYS A 45 -19.67 9.15 9.74
CA CYS A 45 -18.43 8.59 9.22
C CYS A 45 -17.22 9.20 9.96
N ASP A 46 -16.06 8.56 9.87
CA ASP A 46 -14.76 9.14 10.22
C ASP A 46 -13.70 8.48 9.32
N ASP A 47 -13.01 9.27 8.50
CA ASP A 47 -12.01 8.81 7.54
C ASP A 47 -10.56 9.17 7.95
N GLY A 48 -10.34 9.42 9.25
CA GLY A 48 -9.00 9.61 9.79
C GLY A 48 -8.38 10.97 9.51
N ASN A 49 -9.15 11.92 8.97
CA ASN A 49 -8.77 13.32 8.89
C ASN A 49 -10.01 14.27 8.79
N THR A 50 -9.82 15.60 8.80
CA THR A 50 -10.93 16.58 8.66
C THR A 50 -10.95 17.27 7.29
N VAL A 51 -10.35 16.67 6.28
CA VAL A 51 -10.46 17.12 4.90
C VAL A 51 -11.89 16.80 4.44
N SER A 52 -12.38 17.56 3.47
CA SER A 52 -13.65 17.29 2.82
C SER A 52 -13.34 16.95 1.37
N GLY A 53 -14.05 15.96 0.83
CA GLY A 53 -13.94 15.40 -0.51
C GLY A 53 -13.40 13.97 -0.57
N ASP A 54 -13.08 13.35 0.57
CA ASP A 54 -12.41 12.05 0.72
C ASP A 54 -13.28 10.95 1.35
N GLY A 55 -14.56 11.23 1.57
CA GLY A 55 -15.58 10.24 1.96
C GLY A 55 -16.25 10.54 3.28
N CYS A 56 -15.61 11.31 4.15
CA CYS A 56 -16.24 11.92 5.30
C CYS A 56 -16.00 13.42 5.34
N SER A 57 -17.05 14.20 5.63
CA SER A 57 -16.88 15.64 5.75
C SER A 57 -16.16 16.01 7.03
N SER A 58 -15.56 17.20 7.06
CA SER A 58 -15.06 17.84 8.29
C SER A 58 -16.10 18.01 9.42
N SER A 59 -17.38 17.73 9.14
CA SER A 59 -18.49 17.71 10.09
C SER A 59 -19.02 16.31 10.42
N GLY A 60 -18.36 15.25 9.96
CA GLY A 60 -18.71 13.86 10.29
C GLY A 60 -19.92 13.34 9.53
N THR A 61 -20.21 13.88 8.34
CA THR A 61 -21.31 13.42 7.48
C THR A 61 -20.74 12.72 6.25
N ILE A 62 -21.34 11.60 5.84
CA ILE A 62 -20.87 10.84 4.67
C ILE A 62 -20.93 11.73 3.43
N GLU A 63 -19.81 11.85 2.75
CA GLU A 63 -19.72 12.51 1.47
C GLU A 63 -19.84 11.44 0.37
N THR A 64 -20.63 11.71 -0.65
CA THR A 64 -20.65 10.85 -1.85
C THR A 64 -19.28 10.90 -2.53
N ILE A 65 -18.52 9.80 -2.40
CA ILE A 65 -17.20 9.59 -2.99
C ILE A 65 -17.31 9.51 -4.53
N PRO A 66 -16.36 10.07 -5.29
CA PRO A 66 -16.27 9.84 -6.74
C PRO A 66 -15.93 8.37 -7.05
N GLY A 67 -16.89 7.59 -7.55
CA GLY A 67 -16.67 6.22 -8.03
C GLY A 67 -17.94 5.38 -8.25
N SER A 68 -18.97 5.53 -7.41
CA SER A 68 -20.25 4.80 -7.54
C SER A 68 -21.09 5.21 -8.77
N ASP A 69 -20.69 6.25 -9.48
CA ASP A 69 -21.40 6.75 -10.65
C ASP A 69 -20.88 6.13 -11.96
N LEU A 70 -19.63 5.65 -12.00
CA LEU A 70 -19.00 5.22 -13.26
C LEU A 70 -19.44 3.80 -13.67
N GLU A 71 -19.51 2.85 -12.73
CA GLU A 71 -20.03 1.50 -12.99
C GLU A 71 -21.49 1.54 -13.43
N ASN A 72 -22.32 2.33 -12.73
CA ASN A 72 -23.71 2.55 -13.11
C ASN A 72 -23.84 3.25 -14.48
N SER A 73 -22.92 4.15 -14.81
CA SER A 73 -22.85 4.80 -16.13
C SER A 73 -22.44 3.83 -17.24
N VAL A 74 -21.52 2.89 -16.99
CA VAL A 74 -21.13 1.84 -17.96
C VAL A 74 -22.31 0.91 -18.24
N ILE A 75 -23.04 0.49 -17.20
CA ILE A 75 -24.23 -0.36 -17.34
C ILE A 75 -25.31 0.37 -18.16
N ALA A 76 -25.60 1.64 -17.84
CA ALA A 76 -26.57 2.44 -18.57
C ALA A 76 -26.15 2.68 -20.03
N ALA A 77 -24.87 2.96 -20.29
CA ALA A 77 -24.35 3.12 -21.65
C ALA A 77 -24.42 1.82 -22.45
N GLY A 78 -24.22 0.66 -21.81
CA GLY A 78 -24.34 -0.64 -22.46
C GLY A 78 -25.78 -0.96 -22.88
N GLN A 79 -26.76 -0.56 -22.06
CA GLN A 79 -28.19 -0.65 -22.42
C GLN A 79 -28.53 0.27 -23.58
N ASN A 80 -28.02 1.52 -23.58
CA ASN A 80 -28.23 2.44 -24.70
C ASN A 80 -27.63 1.93 -26.02
N LEU A 81 -26.46 1.26 -25.97
CA LEU A 81 -25.86 0.63 -27.13
C LEU A 81 -26.72 -0.54 -27.64
N ALA A 82 -27.26 -1.37 -26.76
CA ALA A 82 -28.15 -2.47 -27.13
C ALA A 82 -29.45 -1.95 -27.77
N ASP A 83 -30.03 -0.87 -27.23
CA ASP A 83 -31.21 -0.22 -27.80
C ASP A 83 -30.91 0.38 -29.18
N ALA A 84 -29.72 0.98 -29.37
CA ALA A 84 -29.30 1.51 -30.67
C ALA A 84 -29.08 0.40 -31.72
N GLN A 85 -28.49 -0.73 -31.31
CA GLN A 85 -28.35 -1.92 -32.17
C GLN A 85 -29.71 -2.50 -32.59
N GLN A 86 -30.67 -2.51 -31.66
CA GLN A 86 -32.03 -2.93 -31.97
C GLN A 86 -32.71 -1.94 -32.94
N ALA A 87 -32.52 -0.63 -32.76
CA ALA A 87 -33.07 0.38 -33.66
C ALA A 87 -32.49 0.26 -35.09
N VAL A 88 -31.22 -0.12 -35.24
CA VAL A 88 -30.63 -0.43 -36.56
C VAL A 88 -31.31 -1.65 -37.18
N THR A 89 -31.51 -2.72 -36.40
CA THR A 89 -32.20 -3.94 -36.87
C THR A 89 -33.63 -3.64 -37.33
N ASP A 90 -34.35 -2.82 -36.57
CA ASP A 90 -35.72 -2.42 -36.89
C ASP A 90 -35.76 -1.53 -38.14
N ALA A 91 -34.80 -0.61 -38.30
CA ALA A 91 -34.69 0.25 -39.47
C ALA A 91 -34.32 -0.56 -40.74
N GLU A 92 -33.47 -1.57 -40.64
CA GLU A 92 -33.16 -2.49 -41.75
C GLU A 92 -34.39 -3.27 -42.19
N ALA A 93 -35.20 -3.75 -41.24
CA ALA A 93 -36.46 -4.43 -41.53
C ALA A 93 -37.49 -3.50 -42.20
N ALA A 94 -37.63 -2.27 -41.69
CA ALA A 94 -38.52 -1.25 -42.26
C ALA A 94 -38.11 -0.86 -43.68
N LEU A 95 -36.80 -0.73 -43.94
CA LEU A 95 -36.29 -0.50 -45.29
C LEU A 95 -36.64 -1.66 -46.23
N GLY A 96 -36.50 -2.91 -45.77
CA GLY A 96 -36.90 -4.09 -46.53
C GLY A 96 -38.42 -4.17 -46.81
N GLU A 97 -39.25 -3.59 -45.95
CA GLU A 97 -40.69 -3.43 -46.18
C GLU A 97 -41.01 -2.33 -47.19
N ALA A 98 -40.41 -1.14 -47.03
CA ALA A 98 -40.58 -0.01 -47.94
C ALA A 98 -40.14 -0.38 -49.38
N GLN A 99 -39.02 -1.09 -49.52
CA GLN A 99 -38.54 -1.60 -50.80
C GLN A 99 -39.51 -2.59 -51.45
N ARG A 100 -40.22 -3.42 -50.67
CA ARG A 100 -41.27 -4.32 -51.18
C ARG A 100 -42.53 -3.56 -51.59
N GLY A 101 -42.86 -2.46 -50.91
CA GLY A 101 -43.97 -1.57 -51.25
C GLY A 101 -43.72 -0.75 -52.51
N GLY A 102 -42.47 -0.38 -52.78
CA GLY A 102 -42.02 0.26 -54.01
C GLY A 102 -42.36 1.76 -54.13
N ASN A 103 -42.78 2.40 -53.04
CA ASN A 103 -43.00 3.85 -52.99
C ASN A 103 -41.65 4.57 -52.77
N PRO A 104 -41.16 5.39 -53.73
CA PRO A 104 -39.85 6.04 -53.62
C PRO A 104 -39.71 6.99 -52.42
N GLU A 105 -40.80 7.60 -51.96
CA GLU A 105 -40.78 8.54 -50.82
C GLU A 105 -40.59 7.78 -49.51
N GLU A 106 -41.30 6.67 -49.31
CA GLU A 106 -41.17 5.79 -48.14
C GLU A 106 -39.79 5.11 -48.08
N ILE A 107 -39.23 4.75 -49.24
CA ILE A 107 -37.88 4.18 -49.32
C ILE A 107 -36.84 5.23 -48.90
N ALA A 108 -36.94 6.45 -49.42
CA ALA A 108 -36.01 7.52 -49.07
C ALA A 108 -36.08 7.88 -47.57
N GLU A 109 -37.27 7.87 -46.97
CA GLU A 109 -37.46 8.09 -45.54
C GLU A 109 -36.85 6.94 -44.72
N ALA A 110 -37.06 5.69 -45.13
CA ALA A 110 -36.48 4.52 -44.45
C ALA A 110 -34.95 4.45 -44.58
N GLU A 111 -34.37 4.82 -45.72
CA GLU A 111 -32.92 4.92 -45.90
C GLU A 111 -32.32 6.01 -45.00
N ALA A 112 -32.97 7.17 -44.88
CA ALA A 112 -32.55 8.23 -43.99
C ALA A 112 -32.64 7.81 -42.51
N ALA A 113 -33.68 7.06 -42.13
CA ALA A 113 -33.84 6.53 -40.78
C ALA A 113 -32.77 5.48 -40.43
N LEU A 114 -32.42 4.59 -41.37
CA LEU A 114 -31.34 3.61 -41.17
C LEU A 114 -29.97 4.29 -40.98
N GLU A 115 -29.68 5.31 -41.78
CA GLU A 115 -28.43 6.06 -41.64
C GLU A 115 -28.36 6.79 -40.29
N ALA A 116 -29.47 7.39 -39.84
CA ALA A 116 -29.55 8.02 -38.52
C ALA A 116 -29.37 7.01 -37.38
N ALA A 117 -29.96 5.81 -37.50
CA ALA A 117 -29.83 4.75 -36.50
C ALA A 117 -28.38 4.25 -36.40
N ARG A 118 -27.68 4.07 -37.52
CA ARG A 118 -26.27 3.64 -37.54
C ARG A 118 -25.33 4.67 -36.91
N LEU A 119 -25.57 5.96 -37.17
CA LEU A 119 -24.82 7.03 -36.51
C LEU A 119 -25.04 7.02 -34.99
N GLN A 120 -26.27 6.76 -34.54
CA GLN A 120 -26.58 6.67 -33.11
C GLN A 120 -25.95 5.44 -32.45
N GLU A 121 -25.88 4.30 -33.15
CA GLU A 121 -25.14 3.12 -32.72
C GLU A 121 -23.65 3.43 -32.54
N GLU A 122 -23.01 4.07 -33.52
CA GLU A 122 -21.59 4.43 -33.46
C GLU A 122 -21.28 5.37 -32.27
N VAL A 123 -22.12 6.39 -32.05
CA VAL A 123 -21.97 7.31 -30.90
C VAL A 123 -22.17 6.58 -29.56
N SER A 124 -23.15 5.67 -29.49
CA SER A 124 -23.40 4.88 -28.28
C SER A 124 -22.24 3.92 -27.98
N TYR A 125 -21.63 3.34 -29.02
CA TYR A 125 -20.45 2.49 -28.90
C TYR A 125 -19.24 3.27 -28.38
N GLN A 126 -18.95 4.44 -28.97
CA GLN A 126 -17.84 5.29 -28.52
C GLN A 126 -18.01 5.75 -27.06
N THR A 127 -19.25 6.06 -26.66
CA THR A 127 -19.56 6.44 -25.28
C THR A 127 -19.36 5.28 -24.31
N TRP A 128 -19.80 4.08 -24.69
CA TRP A 128 -19.62 2.89 -23.88
C TRP A 128 -18.14 2.48 -23.77
N ASP A 129 -17.38 2.56 -24.86
CA ASP A 129 -15.95 2.24 -24.92
C ASP A 129 -15.08 3.23 -24.12
N ASP A 130 -15.37 4.53 -24.18
CA ASP A 130 -14.75 5.55 -23.32
C ASP A 130 -15.02 5.27 -21.83
N LEU A 131 -16.28 4.97 -21.49
CA LEU A 131 -16.66 4.67 -20.11
C LEU A 131 -16.03 3.36 -19.62
N GLN A 132 -15.92 2.33 -20.47
CA GLN A 132 -15.19 1.10 -20.14
C GLN A 132 -13.70 1.35 -19.94
N THR A 133 -13.09 2.18 -20.78
CA THR A 133 -11.67 2.54 -20.65
C THR A 133 -11.43 3.33 -19.37
N ARG A 134 -12.35 4.24 -19.02
CA ARG A 134 -12.31 4.99 -17.75
C ARG A 134 -12.59 4.11 -16.55
N LEU A 135 -13.47 3.11 -16.66
CA LEU A 135 -13.69 2.13 -15.61
C LEU A 135 -12.44 1.26 -15.44
N ALA A 136 -11.83 0.76 -16.51
CA ALA A 136 -10.58 0.00 -16.44
C ALA A 136 -9.42 0.82 -15.86
N ALA A 137 -9.33 2.11 -16.19
CA ALA A 137 -8.36 3.03 -15.59
C ALA A 137 -8.70 3.39 -14.12
N ALA A 138 -9.99 3.39 -13.76
CA ALA A 138 -10.44 3.57 -12.39
C ALA A 138 -10.26 2.29 -11.55
N GLU A 139 -10.41 1.10 -12.12
CA GLU A 139 -10.10 -0.19 -11.51
C GLU A 139 -8.58 -0.36 -11.31
N ASP A 140 -7.76 0.27 -12.16
CA ASP A 140 -6.30 0.39 -11.97
C ASP A 140 -5.92 1.45 -10.91
N ALA A 141 -6.84 2.37 -10.57
CA ALA A 141 -6.64 3.44 -9.59
C ALA A 141 -7.44 3.27 -8.28
N VAL A 142 -8.37 2.31 -8.20
CA VAL A 142 -9.24 2.02 -7.06
C VAL A 142 -9.23 0.52 -6.80
N ALA A 143 -8.34 0.12 -5.91
CA ALA A 143 -8.43 -1.15 -5.21
C ALA A 143 -8.17 -0.90 -3.73
N ASP A 144 -9.20 -0.43 -3.01
CA ASP A 144 -9.34 -0.68 -1.57
C ASP A 144 -10.73 -1.28 -1.30
N TYR A 145 -10.99 -2.42 -1.93
CA TYR A 145 -11.51 -3.54 -1.15
C TYR A 145 -10.35 -3.94 -0.24
N SER A 146 -10.60 -4.21 1.04
CA SER A 146 -9.56 -4.63 1.99
C SER A 146 -8.98 -6.00 1.62
N ALA A 147 -8.19 -5.98 0.55
CA ALA A 147 -7.15 -6.92 0.29
C ALA A 147 -6.08 -6.68 1.37
N PRO A 148 -5.46 -7.75 1.88
CA PRO A 148 -4.28 -7.59 2.70
C PRO A 148 -3.29 -6.65 2.00
N ALA A 149 -2.74 -5.67 2.73
CA ALA A 149 -1.74 -4.76 2.17
C ALA A 149 -0.67 -5.59 1.42
N GLY A 150 -0.32 -5.15 0.21
CA GLY A 150 0.77 -5.77 -0.53
C GLY A 150 1.99 -5.88 0.39
N PRO A 151 2.74 -7.00 0.34
CA PRO A 151 3.75 -7.25 1.34
C PRO A 151 4.75 -6.11 1.43
N VAL A 152 5.01 -5.65 2.64
CA VAL A 152 6.10 -4.72 2.88
C VAL A 152 7.39 -5.54 2.77
N LEU A 153 8.17 -5.30 1.73
CA LEU A 153 9.49 -5.91 1.58
C LEU A 153 10.42 -5.39 2.67
N ALA A 154 10.51 -6.12 3.79
CA ALA A 154 11.56 -5.88 4.76
C ALA A 154 12.88 -6.37 4.16
N ASN A 155 13.94 -5.62 4.41
CA ASN A 155 15.31 -6.02 4.06
C ASN A 155 15.63 -6.02 2.54
N VAL A 156 15.17 -5.03 1.78
CA VAL A 156 15.61 -4.80 0.37
C VAL A 156 17.12 -4.56 0.22
N CYS A 157 17.81 -4.38 1.35
CA CYS A 157 19.25 -4.16 1.47
C CYS A 157 20.10 -5.42 1.46
N THR A 158 19.53 -6.58 1.80
CA THR A 158 20.29 -7.83 1.88
C THR A 158 19.46 -9.03 1.44
N PHE A 159 20.13 -10.09 0.99
CA PHE A 159 19.50 -11.34 0.57
C PHE A 159 19.53 -12.37 1.72
N PRO A 160 18.49 -13.22 1.91
CA PRO A 160 17.23 -13.30 1.13
C PRO A 160 16.21 -12.22 1.49
N LEU A 161 15.31 -11.90 0.54
CA LEU A 161 14.21 -10.96 0.74
C LEU A 161 13.21 -11.49 1.78
N GLN A 162 12.72 -10.60 2.65
CA GLN A 162 11.82 -10.96 3.75
C GLN A 162 10.54 -10.12 3.71
N PRO A 163 9.64 -10.35 2.73
CA PRO A 163 8.35 -9.69 2.72
C PRO A 163 7.57 -9.94 4.01
N THR A 164 6.86 -8.91 4.46
CA THR A 164 5.88 -9.01 5.53
C THR A 164 4.49 -8.90 4.93
N PHE A 165 3.73 -9.98 5.04
CA PHE A 165 2.33 -10.07 4.64
C PHE A 165 1.44 -9.73 5.84
N SER A 166 0.33 -9.06 5.63
CA SER A 166 -0.64 -8.74 6.70
C SER A 166 -2.06 -8.87 6.19
N TRP A 167 -2.97 -9.43 6.97
CA TRP A 167 -4.36 -9.66 6.60
C TRP A 167 -5.33 -9.23 7.71
N SER A 168 -6.63 -9.20 7.39
CA SER A 168 -7.71 -9.07 8.37
C SER A 168 -8.33 -10.44 8.64
N PHE A 169 -8.84 -10.64 9.86
CA PHE A 169 -9.57 -11.83 10.26
C PHE A 169 -11.02 -11.46 10.55
N SER A 170 -11.97 -12.23 10.04
CA SER A 170 -13.38 -12.16 10.40
C SER A 170 -13.96 -13.57 10.48
N ASP A 171 -14.82 -13.78 11.46
CA ASP A 171 -15.53 -15.04 11.68
C ASP A 171 -17.04 -14.78 11.68
N PRO A 172 -17.86 -15.59 10.96
CA PRO A 172 -19.31 -15.52 11.04
C PRO A 172 -19.85 -15.75 12.46
N ASP A 173 -19.14 -16.50 13.30
CA ASP A 173 -19.49 -16.74 14.69
C ASP A 173 -18.92 -15.62 15.58
N SER A 174 -19.83 -14.81 16.13
CA SER A 174 -19.43 -13.67 16.95
C SER A 174 -18.67 -14.13 18.21
N GLY A 175 -17.42 -13.70 18.36
CA GLY A 175 -16.59 -13.97 19.54
C GLY A 175 -15.39 -14.88 19.29
N ASP A 176 -15.25 -15.43 18.09
CA ASP A 176 -14.07 -16.20 17.70
C ASP A 176 -12.90 -15.30 17.29
N ALA A 177 -11.71 -15.79 17.62
CA ALA A 177 -10.45 -15.13 17.32
C ALA A 177 -9.53 -16.10 16.59
N GLN A 178 -8.70 -15.58 15.69
CA GLN A 178 -7.66 -16.36 15.05
C GLN A 178 -6.76 -17.03 16.10
N SER A 179 -6.52 -18.33 15.95
CA SER A 179 -5.58 -19.09 16.77
C SER A 179 -4.30 -19.43 16.02
N SER A 180 -4.38 -19.61 14.70
CA SER A 180 -3.26 -20.01 13.85
C SER A 180 -3.40 -19.48 12.43
N PHE A 181 -2.31 -19.48 11.68
CA PHE A 181 -2.30 -19.15 10.26
C PHE A 181 -1.29 -19.98 9.47
N GLN A 182 -1.41 -19.97 8.15
CA GLN A 182 -0.41 -20.47 7.21
C GLN A 182 -0.35 -19.55 6.00
N VAL A 183 0.85 -19.14 5.60
CA VAL A 183 1.13 -18.32 4.43
C VAL A 183 1.95 -19.11 3.41
N GLN A 184 1.56 -19.02 2.14
CA GLN A 184 2.31 -19.55 1.02
C GLN A 184 2.64 -18.46 0.00
N VAL A 185 3.81 -18.57 -0.62
CA VAL A 185 4.26 -17.70 -1.73
C VAL A 185 4.66 -18.56 -2.91
N SER A 186 4.27 -18.17 -4.12
CA SER A 186 4.40 -18.94 -5.36
C SER A 186 4.88 -18.07 -6.51
N THR A 187 5.64 -18.66 -7.44
CA THR A 187 5.99 -18.02 -8.73
C THR A 187 4.86 -18.10 -9.77
N GLN A 188 3.80 -18.86 -9.48
CA GLN A 188 2.64 -19.03 -10.36
C GLN A 188 1.32 -18.81 -9.60
N PRO A 189 0.30 -18.20 -10.24
CA PRO A 189 -0.98 -17.88 -9.58
C PRO A 189 -1.80 -19.12 -9.22
N ASN A 190 -1.48 -20.30 -9.75
CA ASN A 190 -2.22 -21.52 -9.48
C ASN A 190 -1.76 -22.27 -8.22
N PHE A 191 -0.71 -21.81 -7.54
CA PHE A 191 -0.15 -22.41 -6.33
C PHE A 191 0.08 -23.94 -6.42
N ASN A 192 0.58 -24.43 -7.55
CA ASN A 192 1.05 -25.81 -7.64
C ASN A 192 2.27 -25.99 -6.70
N ASP A 193 2.35 -27.11 -5.99
CA ASP A 193 3.43 -27.42 -5.04
C ASP A 193 4.84 -27.25 -5.62
N GLN A 194 5.02 -27.41 -6.94
CA GLN A 194 6.30 -27.21 -7.62
C GLN A 194 6.74 -25.74 -7.73
N PHE A 195 5.81 -24.80 -7.59
CA PHE A 195 6.06 -23.35 -7.73
C PHE A 195 6.03 -22.62 -6.40
N ILE A 196 5.74 -23.31 -5.30
CA ILE A 196 5.79 -22.74 -3.94
C ILE A 196 7.26 -22.51 -3.54
N VAL A 197 7.58 -21.27 -3.22
CA VAL A 197 8.92 -20.82 -2.79
C VAL A 197 8.97 -20.49 -1.30
N VAL A 198 7.82 -20.27 -0.67
CA VAL A 198 7.68 -20.12 0.78
C VAL A 198 6.45 -20.87 1.23
N ASP A 199 6.60 -21.65 2.30
CA ASP A 199 5.48 -22.22 3.04
C ASP A 199 5.80 -22.13 4.53
N SER A 200 5.04 -21.31 5.25
CA SER A 200 5.23 -21.14 6.69
C SER A 200 4.85 -22.37 7.50
N GLY A 201 4.12 -23.32 6.91
CA GLY A 201 3.34 -24.30 7.65
C GLY A 201 2.29 -23.63 8.56
N LYS A 202 1.61 -24.44 9.37
CA LYS A 202 0.69 -23.94 10.39
C LYS A 202 1.49 -23.34 11.55
N ILE A 203 1.34 -22.04 11.76
CA ILE A 203 1.93 -21.29 12.87
C ILE A 203 0.84 -20.98 13.88
N ASN A 204 1.03 -21.41 15.13
CA ASN A 204 0.13 -21.11 16.24
C ASN A 204 0.35 -19.68 16.72
N SER A 205 -0.46 -18.75 16.22
CA SER A 205 -0.41 -17.34 16.55
C SER A 205 -1.70 -16.64 16.13
N SER A 206 -2.15 -15.71 16.98
CA SER A 206 -3.32 -14.87 16.73
C SER A 206 -2.99 -13.57 15.98
N VAL A 207 -1.72 -13.36 15.60
CA VAL A 207 -1.32 -12.16 14.84
C VAL A 207 -1.72 -12.29 13.38
N SER A 208 -2.19 -11.20 12.79
CA SER A 208 -2.62 -11.16 11.38
C SER A 208 -1.52 -10.62 10.45
N ALA A 209 -0.27 -10.97 10.74
CA ALA A 209 0.88 -10.61 9.92
C ALA A 209 1.99 -11.66 9.99
N TYR A 210 2.74 -11.81 8.91
CA TYR A 210 3.84 -12.76 8.79
C TYR A 210 4.99 -12.20 7.97
N THR A 211 6.17 -12.08 8.60
CA THR A 211 7.43 -11.80 7.91
C THR A 211 8.10 -13.11 7.52
N VAL A 212 8.41 -13.27 6.23
CA VAL A 212 9.13 -14.44 5.71
C VAL A 212 10.46 -14.59 6.42
N ASN A 213 10.73 -15.79 6.91
CA ASN A 213 11.98 -16.17 7.54
C ASN A 213 12.73 -17.20 6.67
N ALA A 214 14.06 -17.17 6.71
CA ALA A 214 14.94 -18.13 6.03
C ALA A 214 14.61 -19.60 6.34
N ALA A 215 14.03 -19.90 7.51
CA ALA A 215 13.65 -21.26 7.91
C ALA A 215 12.45 -21.84 7.13
N HIS A 216 11.68 -21.01 6.44
CA HIS A 216 10.47 -21.40 5.72
C HIS A 216 10.59 -21.18 4.20
N LEU A 217 11.81 -20.94 3.71
CA LEU A 217 12.11 -20.87 2.28
C LEU A 217 12.21 -22.29 1.70
N ILE A 218 11.67 -22.47 0.50
CA ILE A 218 11.81 -23.68 -0.30
C ILE A 218 12.71 -23.35 -1.49
N GLY A 219 13.80 -24.10 -1.64
CA GLY A 219 14.84 -23.79 -2.62
C GLY A 219 15.57 -22.50 -2.28
N ASP A 220 15.79 -21.65 -3.28
CA ASP A 220 16.48 -20.35 -3.14
C ASP A 220 15.55 -19.24 -2.58
N GLY A 221 14.25 -19.53 -2.43
CA GLY A 221 13.26 -18.64 -1.83
C GLY A 221 12.76 -17.54 -2.78
N ILE A 222 12.62 -16.32 -2.26
CA ILE A 222 12.15 -15.15 -3.01
C ILE A 222 13.37 -14.41 -3.55
N GLU A 223 13.50 -14.41 -4.88
CA GLU A 223 14.61 -13.82 -5.64
C GLU A 223 14.28 -12.38 -6.08
N PHE A 224 15.30 -11.68 -6.58
CA PHE A 224 15.15 -10.35 -7.17
C PHE A 224 14.68 -10.44 -8.63
N ASN A 225 14.12 -9.34 -9.14
CA ASN A 225 13.66 -9.18 -10.53
C ASN A 225 12.61 -10.20 -10.97
N ASP A 226 11.80 -10.66 -10.02
CA ASP A 226 10.72 -11.61 -10.28
C ASP A 226 9.41 -11.19 -9.63
N LYS A 227 8.33 -11.87 -10.02
CA LYS A 227 6.97 -11.64 -9.57
C LYS A 227 6.45 -12.84 -8.78
N TYR A 228 5.68 -12.54 -7.74
CA TYR A 228 5.19 -13.56 -6.83
C TYR A 228 3.72 -13.35 -6.46
N TYR A 229 3.07 -14.47 -6.20
CA TYR A 229 1.69 -14.59 -5.76
C TYR A 229 1.70 -15.15 -4.34
N TRP A 230 0.76 -14.74 -3.49
CA TRP A 230 0.71 -15.23 -2.13
C TRP A 230 -0.71 -15.44 -1.65
N ARG A 231 -0.86 -16.34 -0.68
CA ARG A 231 -2.15 -16.66 -0.07
C ARG A 231 -1.98 -16.98 1.40
N VAL A 232 -3.04 -16.79 2.16
CA VAL A 232 -3.13 -17.09 3.58
C VAL A 232 -4.38 -17.91 3.88
N ARG A 233 -4.29 -18.81 4.85
CA ARG A 233 -5.44 -19.41 5.50
C ARG A 233 -5.25 -19.36 7.00
N VAL A 234 -6.36 -19.36 7.72
CA VAL A 234 -6.39 -19.15 9.16
C VAL A 234 -7.17 -20.25 9.85
N TRP A 235 -6.96 -20.39 11.15
CA TRP A 235 -7.75 -21.23 12.03
C TRP A 235 -8.35 -20.37 13.13
N ASP A 236 -9.60 -20.65 13.49
CA ASP A 236 -10.32 -20.03 14.59
C ASP A 236 -9.90 -20.63 15.96
N SER A 237 -10.63 -20.27 17.01
CA SER A 237 -10.37 -20.77 18.38
C SER A 237 -10.69 -22.26 18.57
N ASN A 238 -11.49 -22.84 17.67
CA ASN A 238 -11.93 -24.24 17.69
C ASN A 238 -11.10 -25.15 16.78
N ASP A 239 -10.05 -24.60 16.15
CA ASP A 239 -9.21 -25.28 15.18
C ASP A 239 -9.92 -25.58 13.84
N GLU A 240 -10.99 -24.85 13.54
CA GLU A 240 -11.68 -24.90 12.25
C GLU A 240 -10.90 -24.06 11.22
N MET A 241 -10.75 -24.60 10.01
CA MET A 241 -9.87 -24.04 8.99
C MET A 241 -10.65 -23.20 7.97
N SER A 242 -10.12 -22.03 7.62
CA SER A 242 -10.65 -21.23 6.51
C SER A 242 -10.27 -21.82 5.14
N GLU A 243 -11.02 -21.41 4.11
CA GLU A 243 -10.52 -21.46 2.73
C GLU A 243 -9.28 -20.56 2.57
N TRP A 244 -8.53 -20.76 1.47
CA TRP A 244 -7.42 -19.87 1.13
C TRP A 244 -7.94 -18.51 0.68
N ALA A 245 -7.40 -17.45 1.28
CA ALA A 245 -7.52 -16.08 0.79
C ALA A 245 -6.26 -15.71 0.01
N GLU A 246 -6.43 -15.30 -1.24
CA GLU A 246 -5.32 -14.81 -2.07
C GLU A 246 -5.10 -13.32 -1.83
N GLY A 247 -3.84 -12.92 -1.66
CA GLY A 247 -3.47 -11.51 -1.56
C GLY A 247 -3.02 -10.94 -2.91
N PRO A 248 -2.73 -9.63 -2.97
CA PRO A 248 -2.28 -9.00 -4.20
C PRO A 248 -0.91 -9.55 -4.61
N ARG A 249 -0.72 -9.74 -5.92
CA ARG A 249 0.59 -10.04 -6.51
C ARG A 249 1.58 -8.93 -6.14
N PHE A 250 2.84 -9.28 -5.95
CA PHE A 250 3.93 -8.32 -5.77
C PHE A 250 5.11 -8.60 -6.70
N ASP A 251 5.86 -7.54 -6.99
CA ASP A 251 7.12 -7.59 -7.73
C ASP A 251 8.28 -7.32 -6.77
N THR A 252 9.39 -8.01 -7.02
CA THR A 252 10.64 -7.78 -6.28
C THR A 252 11.51 -6.76 -7.02
N PRO A 253 12.37 -6.01 -6.29
CA PRO A 253 13.30 -5.09 -6.92
C PRO A 253 14.23 -5.80 -7.90
N ARG A 254 14.79 -5.07 -8.87
CA ARG A 254 15.66 -5.65 -9.91
C ARG A 254 16.91 -6.35 -9.35
N HIS A 255 17.45 -5.85 -8.25
CA HIS A 255 18.60 -6.42 -7.57
C HIS A 255 18.62 -5.95 -6.11
N ALA A 256 19.55 -6.50 -5.34
CA ALA A 256 19.82 -6.03 -3.99
C ALA A 256 20.22 -4.55 -4.01
N TYR A 257 19.71 -3.80 -3.04
CA TYR A 257 20.08 -2.39 -2.89
C TYR A 257 21.52 -2.28 -2.38
N PRO A 258 22.21 -1.16 -2.65
CA PRO A 258 23.60 -1.01 -2.24
C PRO A 258 23.75 -0.97 -0.71
N SER A 259 24.78 -1.63 -0.21
CA SER A 259 25.12 -1.63 1.22
C SER A 259 26.15 -0.55 1.53
N SER A 260 25.82 0.35 2.47
CA SER A 260 26.73 1.40 2.91
C SER A 260 27.78 0.85 3.89
N ALA A 261 29.06 1.07 3.61
CA ALA A 261 30.12 0.77 4.56
C ALA A 261 31.28 1.75 4.38
N PHE A 262 32.03 2.01 5.45
CA PHE A 262 33.21 2.86 5.38
C PHE A 262 34.24 2.52 6.46
N ILE A 263 35.45 3.02 6.26
CA ILE A 263 36.50 3.09 7.27
C ILE A 263 36.95 4.54 7.43
N TYR A 264 37.66 4.86 8.51
CA TYR A 264 38.16 6.22 8.75
C TYR A 264 39.59 6.22 9.28
N SER A 265 40.26 7.35 9.14
CA SER A 265 41.61 7.58 9.65
C SER A 265 41.72 9.02 10.20
N PRO A 266 42.40 9.25 11.32
CA PRO A 266 43.10 8.26 12.15
C PRO A 266 42.13 7.40 12.98
N GLN A 267 42.60 6.22 13.44
CA GLN A 267 41.82 5.31 14.29
C GLN A 267 41.51 5.88 15.68
N VAL A 268 42.30 6.87 16.13
CA VAL A 268 42.06 7.63 17.36
C VAL A 268 41.95 9.12 17.01
N PRO A 269 40.78 9.56 16.52
CA PRO A 269 40.59 10.93 16.08
C PRO A 269 40.49 11.92 17.24
N THR A 270 41.09 13.09 17.06
CA THR A 270 41.11 14.17 18.05
C THR A 270 40.22 15.34 17.63
N VAL A 271 39.66 16.05 18.60
CA VAL A 271 38.92 17.30 18.36
C VAL A 271 39.80 18.29 17.59
N GLY A 272 39.25 18.93 16.55
CA GLY A 272 39.96 19.87 15.69
C GLY A 272 40.94 19.22 14.69
N GLY A 273 41.17 17.91 14.76
CA GLY A 273 41.94 17.16 13.77
C GLY A 273 41.11 16.80 12.54
N ILE A 274 41.78 16.60 11.40
CA ILE A 274 41.13 16.07 10.18
C ILE A 274 40.87 14.58 10.38
N VAL A 275 39.63 14.16 10.10
CA VAL A 275 39.25 12.76 9.98
C VAL A 275 38.90 12.50 8.52
N SER A 276 39.65 11.60 7.89
CA SER A 276 39.42 11.15 6.51
C SER A 276 38.57 9.90 6.50
N PHE A 277 37.56 9.87 5.64
CA PHE A 277 36.64 8.75 5.45
C PHE A 277 36.88 8.07 4.11
N PHE A 278 36.79 6.75 4.11
CA PHE A 278 37.00 5.94 2.91
C PHE A 278 35.81 5.01 2.71
N ASP A 279 35.18 5.13 1.55
CA ASP A 279 34.07 4.30 1.14
C ASP A 279 34.49 2.82 0.99
N ARG A 280 33.63 1.96 1.50
CA ARG A 280 33.68 0.49 1.40
C ARG A 280 32.32 -0.08 1.01
N SER A 281 31.43 0.76 0.50
CA SER A 281 30.10 0.36 0.10
C SER A 281 30.15 -0.65 -1.06
N ALA A 282 29.16 -1.52 -1.12
CA ALA A 282 29.05 -2.54 -2.16
C ALA A 282 27.69 -2.42 -2.86
N SER A 283 27.71 -2.54 -4.19
CA SER A 283 26.52 -2.62 -5.04
C SER A 283 26.27 -4.07 -5.49
N ALA A 284 25.08 -4.32 -6.04
CA ALA A 284 24.77 -5.61 -6.65
C ALA A 284 25.64 -5.87 -7.90
N GLU A 285 25.72 -7.14 -8.30
CA GLU A 285 26.42 -7.50 -9.53
C GLU A 285 25.76 -6.83 -10.75
N GLY A 286 26.58 -6.21 -11.60
CA GLY A 286 26.11 -5.46 -12.76
C GLY A 286 25.75 -4.00 -12.49
N THR A 287 25.72 -3.55 -11.23
CA THR A 287 25.53 -2.13 -10.87
C THR A 287 26.77 -1.54 -10.21
N SER A 288 26.80 -0.22 -10.07
CA SER A 288 27.88 0.51 -9.40
C SER A 288 27.33 1.64 -8.54
N ILE A 289 28.03 2.00 -7.46
CA ILE A 289 27.65 3.17 -6.65
C ILE A 289 27.81 4.44 -7.49
N SER A 290 26.73 5.20 -7.62
CA SER A 290 26.63 6.41 -8.44
C SER A 290 26.64 7.69 -7.60
N GLN A 291 26.15 7.63 -6.35
CA GLN A 291 26.05 8.78 -5.45
C GLN A 291 26.41 8.42 -4.01
N TRP A 292 27.00 9.39 -3.30
CA TRP A 292 27.30 9.32 -1.87
C TRP A 292 26.72 10.54 -1.16
N ARG A 293 26.20 10.35 0.06
CA ARG A 293 25.78 11.43 0.94
C ARG A 293 26.21 11.12 2.37
N TRP A 294 27.18 11.87 2.84
CA TRP A 294 27.69 11.82 4.19
C TRP A 294 27.00 12.85 5.06
N ARG A 295 26.65 12.49 6.29
CA ARG A 295 26.23 13.44 7.32
C ARG A 295 27.07 13.21 8.58
N PHE A 296 27.65 14.28 9.09
CA PHE A 296 28.51 14.27 10.27
C PHE A 296 27.88 15.13 11.36
N MET A 297 27.63 14.54 12.53
CA MET A 297 27.17 15.31 13.67
C MET A 297 28.33 16.11 14.26
N ASP A 298 28.15 17.43 14.38
CA ASP A 298 29.12 18.33 15.01
C ASP A 298 30.50 18.34 14.32
N ALA A 299 30.50 18.29 12.99
CA ALA A 299 31.70 18.38 12.18
C ALA A 299 31.56 19.38 11.02
N ILE A 300 32.70 19.78 10.46
CA ILE A 300 32.80 20.74 9.36
C ILE A 300 33.63 20.10 8.22
N PRO A 301 33.07 19.96 7.01
CA PRO A 301 31.66 20.20 6.68
C PRO A 301 30.74 19.17 7.38
N SER A 302 29.50 19.56 7.66
CA SER A 302 28.50 18.68 8.27
C SER A 302 27.84 17.72 7.26
N VAL A 303 28.01 17.98 5.97
CA VAL A 303 27.53 17.16 4.85
C VAL A 303 28.59 17.11 3.76
N SER A 304 28.73 15.97 3.09
CA SER A 304 29.57 15.82 1.90
C SER A 304 28.96 14.86 0.89
N TYR A 305 29.27 15.05 -0.39
CA TYR A 305 28.85 14.17 -1.49
C TYR A 305 30.03 13.49 -2.21
N LEU A 306 31.24 13.68 -1.69
CA LEU A 306 32.42 12.99 -2.20
C LEU A 306 32.40 11.53 -1.76
N GLN A 307 32.94 10.64 -2.60
CA GLN A 307 33.12 9.24 -2.21
C GLN A 307 34.00 9.10 -0.94
N ASN A 308 35.09 9.85 -0.87
CA ASN A 308 36.04 9.81 0.25
C ASN A 308 36.24 11.23 0.81
N PRO A 309 35.39 11.71 1.73
CA PRO A 309 35.47 13.06 2.28
C PRO A 309 36.38 13.16 3.50
N ASP A 310 36.77 14.41 3.81
CA ASP A 310 37.36 14.79 5.08
C ASP A 310 36.36 15.61 5.91
N SER A 311 36.43 15.50 7.24
CA SER A 311 35.68 16.38 8.14
C SER A 311 36.41 16.63 9.46
N ILE A 312 36.10 17.77 10.10
CA ILE A 312 36.72 18.24 11.35
C ILE A 312 35.66 18.37 12.44
N PHE A 313 35.75 17.54 13.48
CA PHE A 313 34.80 17.53 14.60
C PHE A 313 35.14 18.58 15.66
N GLN A 314 34.11 19.23 16.19
CA GLN A 314 34.27 20.41 17.05
C GLN A 314 34.27 20.09 18.55
N SER A 315 33.75 18.92 18.96
CA SER A 315 33.78 18.50 20.35
C SER A 315 34.07 17.00 20.55
N SER A 316 34.54 16.64 21.75
CA SER A 316 34.87 15.27 22.14
C SER A 316 33.61 14.43 22.38
N GLY A 317 33.76 13.10 22.41
CA GLY A 317 32.68 12.16 22.71
C GLY A 317 32.33 11.26 21.53
N ILE A 318 31.17 10.60 21.62
CA ILE A 318 30.66 9.72 20.57
C ILE A 318 29.95 10.54 19.51
N LYS A 319 30.32 10.37 18.25
CA LYS A 319 29.77 11.10 17.10
C LYS A 319 29.17 10.12 16.09
N PRO A 320 27.86 10.18 15.83
CA PRO A 320 27.22 9.42 14.77
C PRO A 320 27.55 10.00 13.40
N ILE A 321 27.68 9.10 12.43
CA ILE A 321 28.01 9.35 11.04
C ILE A 321 27.06 8.53 10.18
N TRP A 322 26.42 9.20 9.23
CA TRP A 322 25.56 8.55 8.25
C TRP A 322 26.26 8.56 6.90
N LEU A 323 26.26 7.40 6.24
CA LEU A 323 26.63 7.26 4.84
C LEU A 323 25.43 6.67 4.11
N GLU A 324 24.83 7.46 3.24
CA GLU A 324 23.81 7.01 2.29
C GLU A 324 24.47 6.87 0.92
N VAL A 325 24.23 5.74 0.26
CA VAL A 325 24.73 5.46 -1.09
C VAL A 325 23.59 5.09 -2.01
N THR A 326 23.67 5.57 -3.25
CA THR A 326 22.75 5.24 -4.33
C THR A 326 23.53 4.54 -5.44
N ASP A 327 22.96 3.51 -6.05
CA ASP A 327 23.57 2.85 -7.20
C ASP A 327 23.14 3.45 -8.55
N SER A 328 23.59 2.85 -9.65
CA SER A 328 23.33 3.30 -11.02
C SER A 328 21.87 3.18 -11.45
N ASP A 329 21.05 2.47 -10.68
CA ASP A 329 19.63 2.23 -10.95
C ASP A 329 18.75 3.03 -9.96
N ASP A 330 19.35 4.04 -9.31
CA ASP A 330 18.72 4.95 -8.35
C ASP A 330 18.17 4.26 -7.08
N LEU A 331 18.67 3.07 -6.73
CA LEU A 331 18.30 2.36 -5.50
C LEU A 331 19.19 2.76 -4.33
N MET A 332 18.59 2.94 -3.14
CA MET A 332 19.30 3.35 -1.93
C MET A 332 18.78 2.62 -0.69
N CYS A 333 19.68 2.25 0.21
CA CYS A 333 19.32 1.66 1.49
C CYS A 333 19.37 2.66 2.64
N PRO A 334 18.36 2.66 3.53
CA PRO A 334 18.48 3.35 4.81
C PRO A 334 19.57 2.69 5.65
N SER A 335 20.59 3.47 6.02
CA SER A 335 21.69 3.02 6.86
C SER A 335 21.56 3.54 8.30
N LEU A 336 21.87 2.67 9.27
CA LEU A 336 22.03 3.09 10.66
C LEU A 336 23.35 3.87 10.80
N PRO A 337 23.40 4.91 11.66
CA PRO A 337 24.63 5.64 11.87
C PRO A 337 25.71 4.77 12.50
N GLN A 338 26.91 4.86 11.97
CA GLN A 338 28.11 4.35 12.64
C GLN A 338 28.67 5.42 13.56
N SER A 339 29.15 5.03 14.73
CA SER A 339 29.64 5.97 15.74
C SER A 339 31.16 5.92 15.84
N ILE A 340 31.80 7.09 15.88
CA ILE A 340 33.24 7.24 16.17
C ILE A 340 33.44 7.95 17.51
N ARG A 341 34.58 7.71 18.17
CA ARG A 341 34.91 8.36 19.44
C ARG A 341 36.02 9.39 19.26
N LEU A 342 35.68 10.64 19.54
CA LEU A 342 36.60 11.78 19.54
C LEU A 342 37.18 12.01 20.93
N ILE A 343 38.50 12.16 21.01
CA ILE A 343 39.20 12.56 22.23
C ILE A 343 39.77 13.97 22.11
N THR A 344 39.96 14.66 23.23
CA THR A 344 40.73 15.90 23.23
C THR A 344 42.19 15.58 22.93
N ALA A 345 42.83 16.36 22.06
CA ALA A 345 44.26 16.19 21.83
C ALA A 345 45.03 16.35 23.16
N PRO A 346 46.02 15.48 23.44
CA PRO A 346 46.85 15.64 24.63
C PRO A 346 47.59 16.98 24.57
N GLU A 347 47.64 17.72 25.67
CA GLU A 347 48.50 18.89 25.80
C GLU A 347 49.96 18.43 25.75
N PHE A 348 50.66 18.70 24.65
CA PHE A 348 52.10 18.54 24.62
C PHE A 348 52.74 19.66 25.43
N ARG A 349 53.31 19.33 26.60
CA ARG A 349 54.33 20.17 27.25
C ARG A 349 55.69 19.68 26.79
N GLU A 350 56.46 20.54 26.12
CA GLU A 350 57.91 20.36 26.04
C GLU A 350 58.46 20.35 27.48
N ILE A 351 59.24 19.31 27.80
CA ILE A 351 59.97 19.18 29.07
C ILE A 351 61.40 19.64 28.84
#